data_AF-A0A0Q7E914-F1
#
_entry.id   AF-A0A0Q7E914-F1
#
_cell.length_a   1.000
_cell.length_b   1.000
_cell.length_c   1.000
_cell.angle_alpha   90.00
_cell.angle_beta   90.00
_cell.angle_gamma   90.00
#
_symmetry.space_group_name_H-M   'P 1'
#
loop_
_entity.id
_entity.type
_entity.pdbx_description
1 polymer ?
#
loop_
_entity_poly.entity_id
_entity_poly.type
_entity_poly.pdbx_seq_one_letter_code
_entity_poly.pdbx_strand_id
1 'polypeptide(L)'
;MTLSTISHYGSDAIVFLRRLRDAVGANQPVPMLAELPRPILPDPSVLALEAVIEATDSDGFAGFLSDLISEMQVLNSRMSALPDEAQDLGVLNLDAYLMNAAKVYAFASSAFPYARRETAEPPTELVWDEVISALRIQHIYEEHYGDLFAFVRRAAERAAAP
;
A
#
# COMPACT_ATOMS: atom_id res chain seq x y z
N MET A 1 7.13 0.24 -17.16
CA MET A 1 5.73 0.73 -17.02
C MET A 1 5.01 0.06 -15.86
N THR A 2 5.13 -1.27 -15.68
CA THR A 2 4.54 -2.05 -14.56
C THR A 2 4.69 -1.42 -13.17
N LEU A 3 5.93 -1.20 -12.71
CA LEU A 3 6.18 -0.64 -11.36
C LEU A 3 5.53 0.74 -11.15
N SER A 4 5.52 1.59 -12.19
CA SER A 4 4.88 2.91 -12.12
C SER A 4 3.36 2.79 -12.01
N THR A 5 2.74 1.84 -12.71
CA THR A 5 1.31 1.56 -12.58
C THR A 5 0.96 1.08 -11.17
N ILE A 6 1.80 0.22 -10.57
CA ILE A 6 1.60 -0.26 -9.20
C ILE A 6 1.79 0.87 -8.18
N SER A 7 2.80 1.72 -8.33
CA SER A 7 2.98 2.88 -7.45
C SER A 7 1.81 3.84 -7.55
N HIS A 8 1.25 4.06 -8.75
CA HIS A 8 0.03 4.87 -8.89
C HIS A 8 -1.17 4.21 -8.21
N TYR A 9 -1.35 2.91 -8.38
CA TYR A 9 -2.41 2.16 -7.67
C TYR A 9 -2.31 2.33 -6.14
N GLY A 10 -1.11 2.18 -5.57
CA GLY A 10 -0.87 2.43 -4.14
C GLY A 10 -1.18 3.88 -3.74
N SER A 11 -0.74 4.86 -4.54
CA SER A 11 -1.03 6.29 -4.33
C SER A 11 -2.53 6.59 -4.34
N ASP A 12 -3.24 6.09 -5.35
CA ASP A 12 -4.68 6.30 -5.50
C ASP A 12 -5.44 5.65 -4.33
N ALA A 13 -5.00 4.48 -3.87
CA ALA A 13 -5.55 3.81 -2.68
C ALA A 13 -5.32 4.63 -1.41
N ILE A 14 -4.15 5.24 -1.21
CA ILE A 14 -3.90 6.14 -0.08
C ILE A 14 -4.86 7.32 -0.12
N VAL A 15 -5.01 7.98 -1.26
CA VAL A 15 -5.90 9.15 -1.41
C VAL A 15 -7.35 8.78 -1.13
N PHE A 16 -7.81 7.65 -1.68
CA PHE A 16 -9.16 7.13 -1.47
C PHE A 16 -9.42 6.82 0.01
N LEU A 17 -8.54 6.03 0.64
CA LEU A 17 -8.68 5.62 2.05
C LEU A 17 -8.55 6.79 3.03
N ARG A 18 -7.70 7.78 2.73
CA ARG A 18 -7.57 8.99 3.55
C ARG A 18 -8.88 9.77 3.55
N ARG A 19 -9.47 10.01 2.37
CA ARG A 19 -10.76 10.70 2.26
C ARG A 19 -11.85 9.97 3.01
N LEU A 20 -11.88 8.64 2.91
CA LEU A 20 -12.80 7.79 3.66
C LEU A 20 -12.60 7.95 5.18
N ARG A 21 -11.36 7.90 5.67
CA ARG A 21 -11.04 8.11 7.09
C ARG A 21 -11.47 9.48 7.58
N ASP A 22 -11.16 10.54 6.83
CA ASP A 22 -11.49 11.91 7.21
C ASP A 22 -13.01 12.10 7.27
N ALA A 23 -13.76 11.52 6.32
CA ALA A 23 -15.23 11.55 6.31
C ALA A 23 -15.84 10.82 7.51
N VAL A 24 -15.32 9.64 7.86
CA VAL A 24 -15.75 8.89 9.05
C VAL A 24 -15.44 9.67 10.33
N GLY A 25 -14.24 10.25 10.44
CA GLY A 25 -13.85 11.08 11.59
C GLY A 25 -14.70 12.34 11.75
N ALA A 26 -15.16 12.93 10.64
CA ALA A 26 -16.07 14.08 10.63
C ALA A 26 -17.56 13.69 10.79
N ASN A 27 -17.88 12.42 11.01
CA ASN A 27 -19.23 11.87 11.11
C ASN A 27 -20.11 12.22 9.89
N GLN A 28 -19.49 12.26 8.70
CA GLN A 28 -20.21 12.52 7.45
C GLN A 28 -20.99 11.29 6.98
N PRO A 29 -22.10 11.48 6.24
CA PRO A 29 -22.88 10.37 5.72
C PRO A 29 -22.03 9.49 4.77
N VAL A 30 -21.92 8.22 5.13
CA VAL A 30 -21.35 7.10 4.35
C VAL A 30 -21.79 7.02 2.89
N PRO A 31 -23.01 7.42 2.47
CA PRO A 31 -23.42 7.37 1.06
C PRO A 31 -22.47 8.09 0.07
N MET A 32 -21.68 9.08 0.51
CA MET A 32 -20.63 9.69 -0.32
C MET A 32 -19.51 8.70 -0.73
N LEU A 33 -19.34 7.60 0.00
CA LEU A 33 -18.29 6.61 -0.24
C LEU A 33 -18.60 5.70 -1.44
N ALA A 34 -19.88 5.52 -1.75
CA ALA A 34 -20.31 4.78 -2.94
C ALA A 34 -20.01 5.56 -4.24
N GLU A 35 -19.84 6.88 -4.15
CA GLU A 35 -19.56 7.75 -5.30
C GLU A 35 -18.06 7.98 -5.55
N LEU A 36 -17.19 7.65 -4.58
CA LEU A 36 -15.75 7.77 -4.74
C LEU A 36 -15.23 6.63 -5.64
N PRO A 37 -14.60 6.93 -6.79
CA PRO A 37 -14.07 5.89 -7.66
C PRO A 37 -12.97 5.13 -6.93
N ARG A 38 -13.21 3.84 -6.69
CA ARG A 38 -12.24 2.95 -6.05
C ARG A 38 -11.10 2.64 -7.02
N PRO A 39 -9.83 2.69 -6.57
CA PRO A 39 -8.70 2.23 -7.37
C PRO A 39 -8.85 0.75 -7.74
N ILE A 40 -8.61 0.43 -9.02
CA ILE A 40 -8.74 -0.92 -9.54
C ILE A 40 -7.34 -1.56 -9.53
N LEU A 41 -7.27 -2.80 -9.01
CA LEU A 41 -6.04 -3.58 -9.07
C LEU A 41 -5.57 -3.73 -10.52
N PRO A 42 -4.31 -3.39 -10.85
CA PRO A 42 -3.82 -3.51 -12.20
C PRO A 42 -3.40 -4.95 -12.51
N ASP A 43 -4.36 -5.83 -12.83
CA ASP A 43 -4.11 -7.26 -13.11
C ASP A 43 -2.98 -7.52 -14.12
N PRO A 44 -2.84 -6.77 -15.25
CA PRO A 44 -1.72 -6.96 -16.16
C PRO A 44 -0.36 -6.68 -15.50
N SER A 45 -0.31 -5.84 -14.47
CA SER A 45 0.91 -5.57 -13.72
C SER A 45 1.27 -6.71 -12.79
N VAL A 46 0.29 -7.40 -12.21
CA VAL A 46 0.51 -8.61 -11.40
C VAL A 46 1.13 -9.71 -12.25
N LEU A 47 0.53 -10.02 -13.40
CA LEU A 47 1.06 -11.02 -14.34
C LEU A 47 2.47 -10.68 -14.81
N ALA A 48 2.75 -9.39 -15.03
CA ALA A 48 4.10 -8.94 -15.41
C ALA A 48 5.12 -9.13 -14.28
N LEU A 49 4.72 -8.98 -13.01
CA LEU A 49 5.60 -9.27 -11.88
C LEU A 49 5.84 -10.77 -11.72
N GLU A 50 4.81 -11.61 -11.89
CA GLU A 50 4.96 -13.08 -11.87
C GLU A 50 5.98 -13.56 -12.91
N ALA A 51 5.91 -13.03 -14.14
CA ALA A 51 6.90 -13.33 -15.18
C ALA A 51 8.33 -12.88 -14.80
N VAL A 52 8.50 -11.80 -14.04
CA VAL A 52 9.81 -11.35 -13.55
C VAL A 52 10.32 -12.27 -12.43
N ILE A 53 9.43 -12.71 -11.54
CA ILE A 53 9.73 -13.67 -10.47
C ILE A 53 10.22 -14.99 -11.08
N GLU A 54 9.56 -15.48 -12.13
CA GLU A 54 9.95 -16.72 -12.83
C GLU A 54 11.29 -16.60 -13.57
N ALA A 55 11.67 -15.38 -13.99
CA ALA A 55 12.85 -15.14 -14.81
C ALA A 55 14.07 -14.65 -14.02
N THR A 56 13.93 -14.33 -12.73
CA THR A 56 15.03 -13.81 -11.91
C THR A 56 15.79 -14.92 -11.21
N ASP A 57 17.13 -14.82 -11.19
CA ASP A 57 18.00 -15.73 -10.43
C ASP A 57 18.18 -15.30 -8.96
N SER A 58 17.58 -14.18 -8.54
CA SER A 58 17.70 -13.65 -7.18
C SER A 58 16.50 -14.07 -6.34
N ASP A 59 16.69 -15.07 -5.47
CA ASP A 59 15.66 -15.53 -4.53
C ASP A 59 15.13 -14.38 -3.65
N GLY A 60 16.03 -13.48 -3.21
CA GLY A 60 15.65 -12.31 -2.41
C GLY A 60 14.75 -11.34 -3.18
N PHE A 61 15.04 -11.08 -4.46
CA PHE A 61 14.19 -10.21 -5.28
C PHE A 61 12.87 -10.89 -5.66
N ALA A 62 12.89 -12.20 -5.92
CA ALA A 62 11.69 -13.00 -6.15
C ALA A 62 10.74 -12.96 -4.93
N GLY A 63 11.29 -13.12 -3.72
CA GLY A 63 10.55 -12.97 -2.46
C GLY A 63 9.99 -11.56 -2.29
N PHE A 64 10.81 -10.54 -2.52
CA PHE A 64 10.39 -9.14 -2.46
C PHE A 64 9.21 -8.82 -3.40
N LEU A 65 9.25 -9.30 -4.65
CA LEU A 65 8.14 -9.09 -5.60
C LEU A 65 6.89 -9.90 -5.24
N SER A 66 7.06 -11.10 -4.67
CA SER A 66 5.96 -11.93 -4.19
C SER A 66 5.24 -11.27 -3.00
N ASP A 67 5.99 -10.63 -2.11
CA ASP A 67 5.42 -9.82 -1.02
C ASP A 67 4.66 -8.62 -1.56
N LEU A 68 5.20 -7.92 -2.57
CA LEU A 68 4.47 -6.83 -3.24
C LEU A 68 3.13 -7.31 -3.83
N ILE A 69 3.11 -8.43 -4.56
CA ILE A 69 1.87 -9.01 -5.11
C ILE A 69 0.88 -9.32 -3.98
N SER A 70 1.36 -9.94 -2.90
CA SER A 70 0.54 -10.28 -1.73
C SER A 70 -0.08 -9.03 -1.11
N GLU A 71 0.69 -7.96 -0.92
CA GLU A 71 0.20 -6.69 -0.39
C GLU A 71 -0.85 -6.04 -1.30
N MET A 72 -0.67 -6.11 -2.63
CA MET A 72 -1.64 -5.62 -3.61
C MET A 72 -2.96 -6.40 -3.54
N GLN A 73 -2.90 -7.72 -3.43
CA GLN A 73 -4.09 -8.58 -3.33
C GLN A 73 -4.84 -8.36 -2.01
N VAL A 74 -4.12 -8.25 -0.89
CA VAL A 74 -4.71 -7.93 0.42
C VAL A 74 -5.39 -6.57 0.38
N LEU A 75 -4.74 -5.55 -0.20
CA LEU A 75 -5.31 -4.22 -0.33
C LEU A 75 -6.58 -4.25 -1.20
N ASN A 76 -6.54 -4.92 -2.34
CA ASN A 76 -7.69 -5.04 -3.23
C ASN A 76 -8.87 -5.77 -2.56
N SER A 77 -8.60 -6.85 -1.82
CA SER A 77 -9.62 -7.59 -1.07
C SER A 77 -10.29 -6.71 -0.02
N ARG A 78 -9.50 -5.99 0.78
CA ARG A 78 -9.97 -5.04 1.80
C ARG A 78 -10.81 -3.92 1.20
N MET A 79 -10.32 -3.28 0.13
CA MET A 79 -11.09 -2.23 -0.55
C MET A 79 -12.36 -2.77 -1.24
N SER A 80 -12.40 -4.07 -1.53
CA SER A 80 -13.58 -4.73 -2.08
C SER A 80 -14.67 -5.00 -1.06
N ALA A 81 -14.29 -5.22 0.20
CA ALA A 81 -15.21 -5.42 1.32
C ALA A 81 -15.81 -4.12 1.88
N LEU A 82 -15.22 -2.96 1.56
CA LEU A 82 -15.65 -1.66 2.11
C LEU A 82 -17.15 -1.35 1.99
N PRO A 83 -17.85 -1.62 0.87
CA PRO A 83 -19.29 -1.34 0.78
C PRO A 83 -20.13 -2.12 1.80
N ASP A 84 -19.73 -3.35 2.12
CA ASP A 84 -20.43 -4.22 3.08
C ASP A 84 -20.04 -3.84 4.52
N GLU A 85 -18.76 -3.55 4.77
CA GLU A 85 -18.23 -3.13 6.08
C GLU A 85 -18.66 -1.71 6.47
N ALA A 86 -19.01 -0.86 5.50
CA ALA A 86 -19.46 0.51 5.72
C ALA A 86 -20.80 0.62 6.48
N GLN A 87 -21.56 -0.47 6.58
CA GLN A 87 -22.77 -0.52 7.42
C GLN A 87 -22.41 -0.63 8.92
N ASP A 88 -21.24 -1.19 9.24
CA ASP A 88 -20.69 -1.35 10.58
C ASP A 88 -19.39 -0.52 10.75
N LEU A 89 -19.50 0.79 10.58
CA LEU A 89 -18.37 1.74 10.62
C LEU A 89 -17.45 1.63 11.84
N GLY A 90 -17.95 1.10 12.97
CA GLY A 90 -17.16 0.87 14.18
C GLY A 90 -16.07 -0.21 14.04
N VAL A 91 -16.10 -1.01 12.96
CA VAL A 91 -15.21 -2.16 12.73
C VAL A 91 -14.13 -1.87 11.68
N LEU A 92 -14.27 -0.79 10.90
CA LEU A 92 -13.35 -0.45 9.81
C LEU A 92 -11.99 0.02 10.33
N ASN A 93 -10.98 -0.83 10.22
CA ASN A 93 -9.60 -0.47 10.52
C ASN A 93 -8.92 0.24 9.32
N LEU A 94 -9.35 1.47 9.05
CA LEU A 94 -8.84 2.27 7.94
C LEU A 94 -7.34 2.57 8.06
N ASP A 95 -6.80 2.58 9.27
CA ASP A 95 -5.36 2.77 9.51
C ASP A 95 -4.55 1.58 8.99
N ALA A 96 -5.04 0.36 9.19
CA ALA A 96 -4.44 -0.83 8.60
C ALA A 96 -4.51 -0.83 7.07
N TYR A 97 -5.57 -0.27 6.49
CA TYR A 97 -5.74 -0.22 5.04
C TYR A 97 -4.80 0.85 4.44
N LEU A 98 -4.71 2.02 5.08
CA LEU A 98 -3.77 3.09 4.71
C LEU A 98 -2.31 2.62 4.78
N MET A 99 -1.94 1.90 5.85
CA MET A 99 -0.60 1.30 5.95
C MET A 99 -0.33 0.33 4.80
N ASN A 100 -1.26 -0.57 4.48
CA ASN A 100 -1.10 -1.54 3.40
C ASN A 100 -1.01 -0.86 2.02
N ALA A 101 -1.77 0.21 1.77
CA ALA A 101 -1.62 1.04 0.58
C ALA A 101 -0.25 1.74 0.50
N ALA A 102 0.25 2.26 1.63
CA ALA A 102 1.59 2.83 1.73
C ALA A 102 2.70 1.80 1.49
N LYS A 103 2.52 0.56 1.96
CA LYS A 103 3.44 -0.55 1.66
C LYS A 103 3.49 -0.83 0.16
N VAL A 104 2.35 -0.96 -0.52
CA VAL A 104 2.30 -1.19 -1.97
C VAL A 104 3.04 -0.08 -2.74
N TYR A 105 2.82 1.18 -2.37
CA TYR A 105 3.57 2.30 -2.95
C TYR A 105 5.08 2.14 -2.72
N ALA A 106 5.48 1.94 -1.47
CA ALA A 106 6.88 1.87 -1.05
C ALA A 106 7.64 0.69 -1.71
N PHE A 107 7.02 -0.50 -1.78
CA PHE A 107 7.55 -1.66 -2.50
C PHE A 107 7.78 -1.33 -3.98
N ALA A 108 6.78 -0.76 -4.66
CA ALA A 108 6.89 -0.46 -6.07
C ALA A 108 7.97 0.61 -6.34
N SER A 109 8.05 1.63 -5.48
CA SER A 109 9.01 2.72 -5.65
C SER A 109 10.44 2.32 -5.31
N SER A 110 10.66 1.45 -4.33
CA SER A 110 12.01 1.01 -3.94
C SER A 110 12.69 0.15 -5.02
N ALA A 111 11.92 -0.46 -5.93
CA ALA A 111 12.44 -1.17 -7.09
C ALA A 111 12.87 -0.24 -8.25
N PHE A 112 12.52 1.06 -8.24
CA PHE A 112 12.85 1.97 -9.33
C PHE A 112 14.35 2.16 -9.56
N PRO A 113 15.20 2.39 -8.54
CA PRO A 113 16.64 2.56 -8.75
C PRO A 113 17.26 1.35 -9.45
N TYR A 114 16.89 0.14 -9.04
CA TYR A 114 17.34 -1.08 -9.68
C TYR A 114 16.83 -1.19 -11.13
N ALA A 115 15.53 -0.96 -11.37
CA ALA A 115 14.94 -1.01 -12.71
C ALA A 115 15.56 0.02 -13.67
N ARG A 116 16.05 1.15 -13.15
CA ARG A 116 16.76 2.20 -13.89
C ARG A 116 18.27 1.96 -13.99
N ARG A 117 18.79 0.89 -13.39
CA ARG A 117 20.22 0.57 -13.29
C ARG A 117 21.04 1.64 -12.55
N GLU A 118 20.41 2.33 -11.62
CA GLU A 118 21.06 3.26 -10.69
C GLU A 118 21.71 2.50 -9.53
N THR A 119 21.19 1.32 -9.18
CA THR A 119 21.78 0.38 -8.22
C THR A 119 22.15 -0.93 -8.90
N ALA A 120 23.21 -1.58 -8.41
CA ALA A 120 23.66 -2.88 -8.91
C ALA A 120 22.82 -4.05 -8.37
N GLU A 121 22.30 -3.91 -7.15
CA GLU A 121 21.54 -4.94 -6.46
C GLU A 121 20.05 -4.56 -6.39
N PRO A 122 19.14 -5.53 -6.56
CA PRO A 122 17.72 -5.32 -6.34
C PRO A 122 17.38 -5.22 -4.85
N PRO A 123 16.28 -4.56 -4.48
CA PRO A 123 15.78 -4.62 -3.11
C PRO A 123 15.34 -6.05 -2.78
N THR A 124 15.68 -6.51 -1.58
CA THR A 124 15.27 -7.83 -1.08
C THR A 124 14.26 -7.75 0.06
N GLU A 125 14.04 -6.55 0.60
CA GLU A 125 13.12 -6.31 1.71
C GLU A 125 12.47 -4.93 1.62
N LEU A 126 11.34 -4.78 2.28
CA LEU A 126 10.68 -3.48 2.44
C LEU A 126 11.33 -2.68 3.57
N VAL A 127 11.81 -1.49 3.24
CA VAL A 127 12.30 -0.53 4.23
C VAL A 127 11.12 0.26 4.80
N TRP A 128 10.87 0.17 6.10
CA TRP A 128 9.71 0.82 6.75
C TRP A 128 9.76 2.36 6.71
N ASP A 129 10.95 2.95 6.65
CA ASP A 129 11.08 4.40 6.46
C ASP A 129 10.52 4.87 5.10
N GLU A 130 10.53 4.01 4.07
CA GLU A 130 9.90 4.29 2.78
C GLU A 130 8.36 4.25 2.89
N VAL A 131 7.80 3.40 3.76
CA VAL A 131 6.35 3.37 4.04
C VAL A 131 5.92 4.68 4.72
N ILE A 132 6.71 5.14 5.70
CA ILE A 132 6.49 6.42 6.37
C ILE A 132 6.62 7.58 5.37
N SER A 133 7.61 7.53 4.50
CA SER A 133 7.83 8.53 3.46
C SER A 133 6.68 8.55 2.46
N ALA A 134 6.14 7.40 2.06
CA ALA A 134 4.97 7.29 1.19
C ALA A 134 3.75 8.01 1.80
N LEU A 135 3.47 7.83 3.10
CA LEU A 135 2.39 8.56 3.78
C LEU A 135 2.63 10.08 3.74
N ARG A 136 3.84 10.53 4.04
CA ARG A 136 4.19 11.97 4.05
C ARG A 136 4.10 12.62 2.67
N ILE A 137 4.53 11.93 1.61
CA ILE A 137 4.39 12.38 0.22
C ILE A 137 2.91 12.60 -0.12
N GLN A 138 2.03 11.79 0.45
CA GLN A 138 0.58 11.91 0.30
C GLN A 138 -0.07 12.85 1.34
N HIS A 139 0.71 13.76 1.95
CA HIS A 139 0.24 14.74 2.93
C HIS A 139 -0.44 14.12 4.17
N ILE A 140 -0.07 12.89 4.53
CA ILE A 140 -0.50 12.25 5.78
C ILE A 140 0.65 12.45 6.78
N TYR A 141 0.47 13.40 7.70
CA TYR A 141 1.47 13.79 8.69
C TYR A 141 1.11 13.28 10.09
N GLU A 142 2.14 12.97 10.88
CA GLU A 142 2.00 12.39 12.22
C GLU A 142 1.21 13.28 13.19
N GLU A 143 1.35 14.61 13.04
CA GLU A 143 0.60 15.61 13.81
C GLU A 143 -0.93 15.50 13.67
N HIS A 144 -1.41 14.96 12.54
CA HIS A 144 -2.84 14.77 12.28
C HIS A 144 -3.26 13.30 12.35
N TYR A 145 -2.33 12.36 12.19
CA TYR A 145 -2.59 10.94 12.06
C TYR A 145 -1.72 10.11 13.03
N GLY A 146 -1.53 10.59 14.27
CA GLY A 146 -0.63 9.99 15.25
C GLY A 146 -0.86 8.50 15.49
N ASP A 147 -2.12 8.06 15.56
CA ASP A 147 -2.47 6.64 15.76
C ASP A 147 -2.01 5.75 14.60
N LEU A 148 -2.11 6.23 13.36
CA LEU A 148 -1.61 5.53 12.18
C LEU A 148 -0.08 5.42 12.22
N PHE A 149 0.63 6.50 12.54
CA PHE A 149 2.10 6.46 12.62
C PHE A 149 2.57 5.55 13.77
N ALA A 150 1.90 5.59 14.92
CA ALA A 150 2.18 4.67 16.03
C ALA A 150 1.90 3.22 15.62
N PHE A 151 0.83 2.97 14.87
CA PHE A 151 0.52 1.65 14.33
C PHE A 151 1.58 1.15 13.33
N VAL A 152 2.01 2.00 12.40
CA VAL A 152 3.09 1.70 11.44
C VAL A 152 4.39 1.36 12.16
N ARG A 153 4.79 2.15 13.16
CA ARG A 153 6.02 1.88 13.95
C ARG A 153 5.94 0.55 14.70
N ARG A 154 4.80 0.25 15.34
CA ARG A 154 4.59 -1.07 15.99
C ARG A 154 4.61 -2.21 14.99
N ALA A 155 4.17 -2.00 13.75
CA ALA A 155 4.29 -3.00 12.70
C ALA A 155 5.75 -3.20 12.27
N ALA A 156 6.51 -2.11 12.13
CA ALA A 156 7.93 -2.15 11.82
C ALA A 156 8.75 -2.87 12.91
N GLU A 157 8.51 -2.56 14.19
CA GLU A 157 9.17 -3.22 15.32
C GLU A 157 8.90 -4.73 15.35
N ARG A 158 7.68 -5.16 15.03
CA ARG A 158 7.33 -6.59 14.95
C ARG A 158 7.99 -7.30 13.77
N ALA A 159 8.16 -6.61 12.64
CA ALA A 159 8.84 -7.16 11.48
C ALA A 159 10.35 -7.29 11.70
N ALA A 160 10.94 -6.46 12.57
CA ALA A 160 12.35 -6.49 12.94
C ALA A 160 12.67 -7.48 14.08
N ALA A 161 11.67 -8.08 14.71
CA ALA A 161 11.87 -9.07 15.75
C ALA A 161 12.40 -10.39 15.16
N PRO A 162 13.46 -10.99 15.75
CA PRO A 162 14.11 -12.20 15.23
C PRO A 162 13.27 -13.47 15.36
#